data_AF-A0A952DA11-F1
#
_entry.id   AF-A0A952DA11-F1
#
_cell.length_a   1.000
_cell.length_b   1.000
_cell.length_c   1.000
_cell.angle_alpha   90.00
_cell.angle_beta   90.00
_cell.angle_gamma   90.00
#
_symmetry.space_group_name_H-M   'P 1'
#
loop_
_entity.id
_entity.type
_entity.pdbx_description
1 polymer ?
#
loop_
_entity_poly.entity_id
_entity_poly.type
_entity_poly.pdbx_seq_one_letter_code
_entity_poly.pdbx_strand_id
1 'polypeptide(L)'
;MGITPAGIPDHAGLRIAGRRQRVSPPVHELSLAVEIGRLAEARLGASVPRCVAVGVDVGVDSGVEPSALAFCLEAVLSDPPWTGARPVLNRADGDVLQVAWLEIEDDEHSAH
;
A
#
# COMPACT_ATOMS: atom_id res chain seq x y z
N MET A 1 48.76 -26.68 -43.33
CA MET A 1 48.43 -26.19 -41.98
C MET A 1 47.31 -25.18 -42.12
N GLY A 2 46.07 -25.65 -42.10
CA GLY A 2 44.89 -24.79 -42.12
C GLY A 2 44.27 -24.82 -40.74
N ILE A 3 44.11 -23.66 -40.11
CA ILE A 3 43.30 -23.51 -38.91
C ILE A 3 42.12 -22.60 -39.24
N THR A 4 40.94 -23.20 -39.34
CA THR A 4 39.74 -22.57 -38.81
C THR A 4 39.32 -23.43 -37.62
N PRO A 5 38.85 -22.79 -36.54
CA PRO A 5 37.54 -23.20 -36.11
C PRO A 5 36.65 -22.05 -35.63
N ALA A 6 35.35 -22.31 -35.81
CA ALA A 6 34.24 -21.92 -34.95
C ALA A 6 33.82 -20.44 -34.93
N GLY A 7 32.73 -20.14 -35.63
CA GLY A 7 31.78 -19.13 -35.18
C GLY A 7 30.75 -19.74 -34.24
N ILE A 8 30.24 -18.96 -33.27
CA ILE A 8 28.92 -18.94 -32.56
C ILE A 8 28.93 -17.63 -31.71
N PRO A 9 27.81 -16.93 -31.37
CA PRO A 9 26.76 -16.32 -32.19
C PRO A 9 26.57 -14.81 -31.88
N ASP A 10 25.64 -14.19 -32.62
CA ASP A 10 24.99 -12.92 -32.28
C ASP A 10 24.17 -13.06 -30.97
N HIS A 11 24.54 -12.31 -29.93
CA HIS A 11 23.74 -12.15 -28.71
C HIS A 11 23.00 -10.82 -28.74
N ALA A 12 21.99 -10.77 -29.61
CA ALA A 12 20.78 -10.01 -29.33
C ALA A 12 20.18 -10.50 -27.99
N GLY A 13 19.82 -9.55 -27.12
CA GLY A 13 18.83 -9.79 -26.07
C GLY A 13 19.34 -9.68 -24.64
N LEU A 14 19.66 -8.45 -24.21
CA LEU A 14 19.38 -8.09 -22.83
C LEU A 14 18.48 -6.84 -22.81
N ARG A 15 17.17 -7.07 -22.93
CA ARG A 15 16.19 -6.09 -22.50
C ARG A 15 16.22 -6.07 -20.98
N ILE A 16 17.03 -5.19 -20.41
CA ILE A 16 16.83 -4.76 -19.02
C ILE A 16 15.56 -3.90 -19.03
N ALA A 17 14.40 -4.56 -18.90
CA ALA A 17 13.19 -3.90 -18.45
C ALA A 17 13.37 -3.58 -16.96
N GLY A 18 14.31 -2.69 -16.65
CA GLY A 18 14.38 -2.04 -15.36
C GLY A 18 13.18 -1.12 -15.30
N ARG A 19 12.07 -1.60 -14.73
CA ARG A 19 11.02 -0.73 -14.22
C ARG A 19 11.74 0.19 -13.25
N ARG A 20 11.99 1.44 -13.69
CA ARG A 20 12.44 2.51 -12.82
C ARG A 20 11.42 2.54 -11.69
N GLN A 21 11.77 1.98 -10.53
CA GLN A 21 11.13 2.35 -9.29
C GLN A 21 11.37 3.86 -9.20
N ARG A 22 10.32 4.63 -9.51
CA ARG A 22 10.32 6.03 -9.15
C ARG A 22 10.31 5.99 -7.64
N VAL A 23 11.39 6.48 -7.04
CA VAL A 23 11.31 6.94 -5.65
C VAL A 23 10.29 8.07 -5.70
N SER A 24 9.03 7.76 -5.37
CA SER A 24 8.05 8.79 -5.13
C SER A 24 8.62 9.71 -4.05
N PRO A 25 8.54 11.04 -4.20
CA PRO A 25 8.96 11.92 -3.13
C PRO A 25 8.13 11.58 -1.88
N PRO A 26 8.69 11.65 -0.66
CA PRO A 26 8.04 11.21 0.58
C PRO A 26 6.66 11.86 0.86
N VAL A 27 6.31 12.92 0.12
CA VAL A 27 5.01 13.59 0.20
C VAL A 27 3.88 12.86 -0.54
N HIS A 28 4.16 12.07 -1.58
CA HIS A 28 3.11 11.43 -2.37
C HIS A 28 2.35 10.39 -1.55
N GLU A 29 3.06 9.39 -1.00
CA GLU A 29 2.47 8.35 -0.17
C GLU A 29 1.93 8.89 1.16
N LEU A 30 2.56 9.93 1.72
CA LEU A 30 2.02 10.62 2.90
C LEU A 30 0.66 11.27 2.61
N SER A 31 0.53 11.97 1.47
CA SER A 31 -0.75 12.57 1.08
C SER A 31 -1.85 11.51 0.87
N LEU A 32 -1.50 10.35 0.31
CA LEU A 32 -2.42 9.23 0.17
C LEU A 32 -2.82 8.67 1.55
N ALA A 33 -1.87 8.50 2.47
CA ALA A 33 -2.14 8.00 3.80
C ALA A 33 -3.10 8.90 4.59
N VAL A 34 -2.91 10.23 4.52
CA VAL A 34 -3.81 11.21 5.14
C VAL A 34 -5.23 11.11 4.57
N GLU A 35 -5.36 11.01 3.25
CA GLU A 35 -6.66 10.89 2.59
C GLU A 35 -7.35 9.56 2.90
N ILE A 36 -6.60 8.46 2.98
CA ILE A 36 -7.11 7.16 3.44
C ILE A 36 -7.66 7.27 4.86
N GLY A 37 -6.95 7.92 5.78
CA GLY A 37 -7.43 8.21 7.13
C GLY A 37 -8.76 8.97 7.09
N ARG A 38 -8.84 10.06 6.32
CA ARG A 38 -10.07 10.84 6.16
C ARG A 38 -11.24 10.02 5.62
N LEU A 39 -11.00 9.15 4.63
CA LEU A 39 -12.02 8.27 4.06
C LEU A 39 -12.47 7.20 5.05
N ALA A 40 -11.54 6.64 5.83
CA ALA A 40 -11.86 5.72 6.90
C ALA A 40 -12.73 6.40 7.97
N GLU A 41 -12.41 7.65 8.35
CA GLU A 41 -13.18 8.40 9.36
C GLU A 41 -14.61 8.66 8.88
N ALA A 42 -14.74 9.09 7.62
CA ALA A 42 -16.03 9.31 7.00
C ALA A 42 -16.87 8.02 6.92
N ARG A 43 -16.25 6.86 6.72
CA ARG A 43 -16.93 5.55 6.69
C ARG A 43 -17.34 5.06 8.09
N LEU A 44 -16.56 5.38 9.12
CA LEU A 44 -16.88 5.04 10.51
C LEU A 44 -18.10 5.81 11.04
N GLY A 45 -18.29 7.06 10.61
CA GLY A 45 -19.42 7.89 11.04
C GLY A 45 -19.24 8.47 12.45
N ALA A 46 -20.33 8.91 13.08
CA ALA A 46 -20.29 9.65 14.35
C ALA A 46 -20.39 8.78 15.62
N SER A 47 -20.79 7.51 15.50
CA SER A 47 -20.97 6.59 16.63
C SER A 47 -19.98 5.44 16.54
N VAL A 48 -18.70 5.73 16.77
CA VAL A 48 -17.67 4.76 16.42
C VAL A 48 -17.08 4.09 17.66
N PRO A 49 -17.21 2.76 17.77
CA PRO A 49 -16.32 1.98 18.61
C PRO A 49 -14.87 2.12 18.11
N ARG A 50 -13.90 1.78 18.95
CA ARG A 50 -12.48 2.00 18.63
C ARG A 50 -12.06 1.24 17.36
N CYS A 51 -11.57 1.93 16.34
CA CYS A 51 -11.01 1.29 15.14
C CYS A 51 -9.64 0.67 15.48
N VAL A 52 -9.43 -0.60 15.14
CA VAL A 52 -8.20 -1.35 15.44
C VAL A 52 -7.42 -1.75 14.19
N ALA A 53 -8.04 -1.73 13.00
CA ALA A 53 -7.33 -1.79 11.73
C ALA A 53 -8.03 -1.07 10.58
N VAL A 54 -7.20 -0.60 9.65
CA VAL A 54 -7.62 -0.08 8.35
C VAL A 54 -7.05 -0.99 7.26
N GLY A 55 -7.93 -1.70 6.57
CA GLY A 55 -7.60 -2.52 5.42
C GLY A 55 -7.61 -1.72 4.13
N VAL A 56 -6.51 -1.76 3.37
CA VAL A 56 -6.36 -1.05 2.10
C VAL A 56 -5.94 -2.03 1.02
N ASP A 57 -6.67 -2.05 -0.09
CA ASP A 57 -6.25 -2.80 -1.27
C ASP A 57 -5.37 -1.90 -2.15
N VAL A 58 -4.22 -2.43 -2.56
CA VAL A 58 -3.24 -1.75 -3.41
C VAL A 58 -2.98 -2.58 -4.65
N GLY A 59 -3.37 -2.03 -5.80
CA GLY A 59 -3.21 -2.60 -7.12
C GLY A 59 -1.74 -2.63 -7.55
N VAL A 60 -1.31 -3.71 -8.20
CA VAL A 60 0.06 -3.85 -8.75
C VAL A 60 0.43 -2.78 -9.79
N ASP A 61 -0.57 -2.16 -10.41
CA ASP A 61 -0.45 -1.10 -11.40
C ASP A 61 -0.89 0.28 -10.88
N SER A 62 -1.21 0.41 -9.59
CA SER A 62 -1.65 1.68 -8.96
C SER A 62 -0.57 2.77 -8.95
N GLY A 63 0.70 2.38 -9.12
CA GLY A 63 1.85 3.29 -9.00
C GLY A 63 2.24 3.63 -7.57
N VAL A 64 1.56 3.04 -6.57
CA VAL A 64 1.87 3.19 -5.15
C VAL A 64 2.95 2.20 -4.74
N GLU A 65 3.92 2.65 -3.96
CA GLU A 65 4.90 1.79 -3.30
C GLU A 65 4.33 1.29 -1.95
N PRO A 66 3.98 -0.01 -1.80
CA PRO A 66 3.25 -0.48 -0.62
C PRO A 66 4.02 -0.30 0.69
N SER A 67 5.34 -0.44 0.66
CA SER A 67 6.18 -0.28 1.84
C SER A 67 6.19 1.16 2.36
N ALA A 68 6.26 2.14 1.45
CA ALA A 68 6.18 3.55 1.79
C ALA A 68 4.77 3.94 2.26
N LEU A 69 3.72 3.43 1.61
CA LEU A 69 2.34 3.66 2.04
C LEU A 69 2.08 3.09 3.43
N ALA A 70 2.54 1.87 3.72
CA ALA A 70 2.41 1.24 5.04
C ALA A 70 3.06 2.11 6.12
N PHE A 71 4.30 2.55 5.90
CA PHE A 71 5.01 3.44 6.82
C PHE A 71 4.25 4.75 7.08
N CYS A 72 3.75 5.40 6.02
CA CYS A 72 2.96 6.62 6.16
C CYS A 72 1.63 6.40 6.88
N LEU A 73 0.96 5.26 6.62
CA LEU A 73 -0.28 4.90 7.31
C LEU A 73 -0.03 4.61 8.80
N GLU A 74 1.04 3.92 9.16
CA GLU A 74 1.41 3.72 10.57
C GLU A 74 1.57 5.05 11.31
N ALA A 75 2.21 6.03 10.67
CA ALA A 75 2.33 7.38 11.24
C ALA A 75 0.97 8.06 11.42
N VAL A 76 0.10 8.04 10.40
CA VAL A 76 -1.25 8.63 10.47
C VAL A 76 -2.12 7.95 11.53
N LEU A 77 -2.07 6.62 11.61
CA LEU A 77 -2.90 5.83 12.52
C LEU A 77 -2.39 5.81 13.97
N SER A 78 -1.22 6.40 14.22
CA SER A 78 -0.69 6.58 15.58
C SER A 78 -1.36 7.74 16.33
N ASP A 79 -2.01 8.66 15.62
CA ASP A 79 -2.67 9.84 16.19
C ASP A 79 -4.20 9.65 16.32
N PRO A 80 -4.89 10.38 17.22
CA PRO A 80 -6.35 10.40 17.27
C PRO A 80 -6.99 10.79 15.91
N PRO A 81 -8.15 10.22 15.53
CA PRO A 81 -9.00 9.30 16.28
C PRO A 81 -8.58 7.81 16.21
N TRP A 82 -7.44 7.51 15.58
CA TRP A 82 -7.02 6.15 15.24
C TRP A 82 -6.24 5.43 16.34
N THR A 83 -5.79 6.17 17.36
CA THR A 83 -4.84 5.79 18.42
C THR A 83 -4.47 4.28 18.44
N GLY A 84 -3.51 3.93 17.60
CA GLY A 84 -2.90 2.60 17.55
C GLY A 84 -3.58 1.59 16.62
N ALA A 85 -4.45 2.01 15.70
CA ALA A 85 -4.95 1.16 14.64
C ALA A 85 -3.80 0.72 13.72
N ARG A 86 -3.79 -0.54 13.31
CA ARG A 86 -2.76 -1.07 12.40
C ARG A 86 -3.21 -0.97 10.94
N PRO A 87 -2.34 -0.56 10.01
CA PRO A 87 -2.65 -0.69 8.60
C PRO A 87 -2.49 -2.14 8.14
N VAL A 88 -3.39 -2.58 7.27
CA VAL A 88 -3.29 -3.88 6.59
C VAL A 88 -3.38 -3.66 5.08
N LEU A 89 -2.27 -3.87 4.38
CA LEU A 89 -2.22 -3.75 2.92
C LEU A 89 -2.44 -5.10 2.26
N ASN A 90 -3.49 -5.19 1.45
CA ASN A 90 -3.73 -6.33 0.58
C ASN A 90 -3.26 -6.00 -0.83
N ARG A 91 -2.54 -6.93 -1.47
CA ARG A 91 -2.25 -6.81 -2.90
C ARG A 91 -3.51 -7.13 -3.69
N ALA A 92 -3.77 -6.33 -4.71
CA ALA A 92 -4.86 -6.52 -5.64
C ALA A 92 -4.38 -6.37 -7.09
N ASP A 93 -5.20 -6.82 -8.04
CA ASP A 93 -4.93 -6.65 -9.47
C ASP A 93 -5.32 -5.24 -9.95
N GLY A 94 -4.72 -4.79 -11.04
CA GLY A 94 -5.03 -3.51 -11.67
C GLY A 94 -4.49 -2.29 -10.91
N ASP A 95 -5.17 -1.15 -11.06
CA ASP A 95 -4.76 0.17 -10.57
C ASP A 95 -5.48 0.60 -9.28
N VAL A 96 -6.09 -0.35 -8.56
CA VAL A 96 -6.90 -0.07 -7.39
C VAL A 96 -6.11 0.60 -6.25
N LEU A 97 -6.73 1.57 -5.59
CA LEU A 97 -6.33 2.09 -4.28
C LEU A 97 -7.61 2.41 -3.51
N GLN A 98 -7.96 1.57 -2.52
CA GLN A 98 -9.22 1.72 -1.80
C GLN A 98 -9.13 1.30 -0.34
N VAL A 99 -9.96 1.93 0.50
CA VAL A 99 -10.24 1.42 1.85
C VAL A 99 -11.21 0.24 1.73
N ALA A 100 -10.68 -0.97 1.84
CA ALA A 100 -11.43 -2.21 1.66
C ALA A 100 -12.36 -2.48 2.84
N TRP A 101 -11.82 -2.42 4.05
CA TRP A 101 -12.52 -2.75 5.28
C TRP A 101 -11.94 -1.99 6.47
N LEU A 102 -12.74 -1.88 7.53
CA LEU A 102 -12.36 -1.33 8.81
C LEU A 102 -12.68 -2.38 9.87
N GLU A 103 -11.71 -2.66 10.74
CA GLU A 103 -11.92 -3.53 11.89
C GLU A 103 -12.16 -2.65 13.12
N ILE A 104 -13.25 -2.94 13.81
CA ILE A 104 -13.79 -2.13 14.89
C ILE A 104 -13.90 -3.02 16.13
N GLU A 105 -13.47 -2.51 17.27
CA GLU A 105 -13.62 -3.15 18.58
C GLU A 105 -14.95 -2.69 19.19
N ASP A 106 -15.96 -3.56 19.16
CA ASP A 106 -17.25 -3.29 19.80
C ASP A 106 -17.07 -3.29 21.33
N ASP A 107 -17.27 -2.14 21.97
CA ASP A 107 -17.40 -2.06 23.42
C ASP A 107 -18.75 -2.68 23.83
N GLU A 108 -18.78 -4.01 24.03
CA GLU A 108 -19.86 -4.64 24.80
C GLU A 108 -19.69 -4.25 26.28
N HIS A 109 -20.22 -3.10 26.70
CA HIS A 109 -20.39 -2.79 28.12
C HIS A 109 -21.79 -2.26 28.48
N SER A 110 -22.50 -3.11 29.23
CA SER A 110 -23.62 -2.85 30.14
C SER A 110 -25.05 -2.85 29.55
N ALA A 111 -25.60 -4.05 29.34
CA ALA A 111 -26.98 -4.28 29.73
C ALA A 111 -27.00 -4.44 31.27
N HIS A 112 -27.67 -3.48 31.93
CA HIS A 112 -28.01 -3.47 33.34
C HIS A 112 -28.84 -4.69 33.78
#